data_AF-A0A2I0BDB5-F1
#
_entry.id   AF-A0A2I0BDB5-F1
#
_cell.length_a   1.000
_cell.length_b   1.000
_cell.length_c   1.000
_cell.angle_alpha   90.00
_cell.angle_beta   90.00
_cell.angle_gamma   90.00
#
_symmetry.space_group_name_H-M   'P 1'
#
loop_
_entity.id
_entity.type
_entity.pdbx_description
1 polymer ?
#
loop_
_entity_poly.entity_id
_entity_poly.type
_entity_poly.pdbx_seq_one_letter_code
_entity_poly.pdbx_strand_id
1 'polypeptide(L)'
;MAHRLLRDAQADGWERSDFPIICESCLGDNPYVRMAFTVFRWRPGRDARFKKTEICQTCSKLKNVCQVCLLDLEYGLPVQVRDTALSINSNDAILRVM
;
A
#
# COMPACT_ATOMS: atom_id res chain seq x y z
N MET A 1 -35.64 -18.71 18.30
CA MET A 1 -36.28 -17.92 17.22
C MET A 1 -35.93 -16.46 17.50
N ALA A 2 -35.16 -15.71 16.73
CA ALA A 2 -34.56 -15.92 15.43
C ALA A 2 -33.22 -15.15 15.38
N HIS A 3 -32.18 -15.80 14.88
CA HIS A 3 -31.07 -15.11 14.24
C HIS A 3 -31.64 -14.25 13.11
N ARG A 4 -31.54 -12.91 13.22
CA ARG A 4 -31.61 -12.05 12.04
C ARG A 4 -30.26 -11.38 11.87
N LEU A 5 -29.39 -12.17 11.24
CA LEU A 5 -28.21 -11.72 10.54
C LEU A 5 -28.64 -10.66 9.52
N LEU A 6 -28.44 -9.39 9.85
CA LEU A 6 -28.15 -8.37 8.85
C LEU A 6 -26.73 -7.88 9.16
N ARG A 7 -25.77 -8.77 8.90
CA ARG A 7 -24.41 -8.32 8.57
C ARG A 7 -24.55 -7.72 7.18
N ASP A 8 -24.49 -6.40 7.09
CA ASP A 8 -24.39 -5.71 5.82
C ASP A 8 -23.09 -6.15 5.15
N ALA A 9 -23.17 -7.21 4.35
CA ALA A 9 -22.06 -7.76 3.57
C ALA A 9 -21.47 -6.75 2.55
N GLN A 10 -22.08 -5.56 2.44
CA GLN A 10 -21.65 -4.47 1.57
C GLN A 10 -20.74 -3.45 2.30
N ALA A 11 -20.62 -3.49 3.63
CA ALA A 11 -19.79 -2.53 4.39
C ALA A 11 -18.35 -3.04 4.63
N ASP A 12 -18.10 -4.34 4.49
CA ASP A 12 -16.80 -4.98 4.71
C ASP A 12 -15.88 -4.95 3.46
N GLY A 13 -16.28 -4.21 2.42
CA GLY A 13 -15.43 -3.95 1.25
C GLY A 13 -14.40 -2.82 1.45
N TRP A 14 -14.43 -2.15 2.61
CA TRP A 14 -13.47 -1.09 2.92
C TRP A 14 -12.24 -1.69 3.59
N GLU A 15 -11.08 -1.57 2.93
CA GLU A 15 -9.81 -2.03 3.45
C GLU A 15 -9.50 -1.36 4.80
N ARG A 16 -9.53 -2.15 5.88
CA ARG A 16 -9.13 -1.71 7.23
C ARG A 16 -7.71 -2.18 7.48
N SER A 17 -6.75 -1.34 7.11
CA SER A 17 -5.33 -1.56 7.43
C SER A 17 -4.92 -0.61 8.55
N ASP A 18 -4.24 -1.12 9.58
CA ASP A 18 -3.76 -0.30 10.71
C ASP A 18 -2.49 0.48 10.37
N PHE A 19 -1.69 -0.01 9.42
CA PHE A 19 -0.43 0.60 8.99
C PHE A 19 -0.24 0.54 7.45
N PRO A 20 0.30 1.60 6.83
CA PRO A 20 0.56 1.62 5.40
C PRO A 20 1.85 0.86 5.05
N ILE A 21 1.90 0.33 3.83
CA ILE A 21 3.10 -0.28 3.22
C ILE A 21 3.80 0.79 2.38
N ILE A 22 4.93 1.28 2.89
CA ILE A 22 5.69 2.39 2.29
C ILE A 22 7.18 2.13 2.33
N CYS A 23 7.91 2.71 1.37
CA CYS A 23 9.37 2.69 1.36
C CYS A 23 9.96 3.79 2.26
N GLU A 24 11.23 3.62 2.64
CA GLU A 24 11.97 4.54 3.52
C GLU A 24 12.02 5.98 2.97
N SER A 25 12.21 6.13 1.65
CA SER A 25 12.21 7.44 0.98
C SER A 25 10.85 8.16 1.04
N CYS A 26 9.77 7.41 1.23
CA CYS A 26 8.43 7.97 1.42
C CYS A 26 8.10 8.27 2.88
N LEU A 27 8.71 7.55 3.82
CA LEU A 27 8.63 7.88 5.24
C LEU A 27 9.42 9.15 5.58
N GLY A 28 10.61 9.30 4.98
CA GLY A 28 11.53 10.42 5.22
C GLY A 28 12.45 10.21 6.43
N ASP A 29 13.31 11.19 6.68
CA ASP A 29 14.41 11.07 7.66
C ASP A 29 13.96 11.30 9.12
N ASN A 30 12.72 11.71 9.34
CA ASN A 30 12.22 11.98 10.68
C ASN A 30 11.78 10.67 11.37
N PRO A 31 12.41 10.25 12.48
CA PRO A 31 12.04 9.02 13.20
C PRO A 31 10.65 9.10 13.85
N TYR A 32 10.07 10.30 13.99
CA TYR A 32 8.75 10.50 14.59
C TYR A 32 7.77 11.08 13.57
N VAL A 33 6.91 10.22 13.02
CA VAL A 33 5.89 10.59 12.02
C VAL A 33 4.49 10.49 12.63
N ARG A 34 3.65 11.49 12.36
CA ARG A 34 2.23 11.51 12.76
C ARG A 34 1.36 11.28 11.52
N MET A 35 0.44 10.32 11.58
CA MET A 35 -0.45 9.94 10.47
C MET A 35 -1.92 10.11 10.85
N ALA A 36 -2.77 10.42 9.88
CA ALA A 36 -4.24 10.46 10.02
C ALA A 36 -4.90 9.14 9.56
N PHE A 37 -5.99 8.73 10.21
CA PHE A 37 -6.56 7.37 10.10
C PHE A 37 -7.47 7.09 8.88
N THR A 38 -8.15 8.08 8.29
CA THR A 38 -9.09 7.82 7.18
C THR A 38 -8.40 7.55 5.85
N VAL A 39 -7.25 8.20 5.64
CA VAL A 39 -6.25 7.95 4.59
C VAL A 39 -4.92 8.31 5.24
N PHE A 40 -3.95 7.39 5.23
CA PHE A 40 -2.64 7.66 5.82
C PHE A 40 -2.01 8.85 5.10
N ARG A 41 -1.94 9.98 5.81
CA ARG A 41 -1.34 11.23 5.34
C ARG A 41 -0.39 11.74 6.39
N TRP A 42 0.84 12.07 5.97
CA TRP A 42 1.89 12.55 6.86
C TRP A 42 2.83 13.52 6.15
N ARG A 43 3.72 14.13 6.93
CA ARG A 43 4.76 15.02 6.45
C ARG A 43 6.13 14.37 6.75
N PRO A 44 6.89 13.94 5.73
CA PRO A 44 8.18 13.24 5.93
C PRO A 44 9.26 14.09 6.60
N GLY A 45 9.22 15.42 6.42
CA GLY A 45 10.21 16.36 6.94
C GLY A 45 9.64 17.77 7.10
N ARG A 46 10.43 18.68 7.68
CA ARG A 46 9.98 20.05 8.01
C ARG A 46 9.67 20.91 6.80
N ASP A 47 10.28 20.65 5.64
CA ASP A 47 10.06 21.37 4.38
C ASP A 47 9.49 20.47 3.27
N ALA A 48 9.25 19.20 3.56
CA ALA A 48 8.70 18.26 2.59
C ALA A 48 7.18 18.47 2.38
N ARG A 49 6.73 18.15 1.16
CA ARG A 49 5.30 18.08 0.83
C ARG A 49 4.63 16.95 1.62
N PHE A 50 3.37 17.16 1.99
CA PHE A 50 2.53 16.08 2.54
C PHE A 50 2.42 14.93 1.55
N LYS A 51 2.74 13.72 2.03
CA LYS A 51 2.54 12.47 1.31
C LYS A 51 1.26 11.80 1.82
N LYS A 52 0.59 11.05 0.95
CA LYS A 52 -0.58 10.25 1.28
C LYS A 52 -0.52 8.92 0.53
N THR A 53 -1.19 7.90 1.04
CA THR A 53 -1.38 6.63 0.31
C THR A 53 -2.34 6.83 -0.86
N GLU A 54 -1.96 6.37 -2.05
CA GLU A 54 -2.73 6.49 -3.29
C GLU A 54 -3.39 5.17 -3.72
N ILE A 55 -2.90 4.02 -3.24
CA ILE A 55 -3.42 2.69 -3.57
C ILE A 55 -3.75 1.88 -2.31
N CYS A 56 -4.64 0.91 -2.46
CA CYS A 56 -4.97 -0.06 -1.41
C CYS A 56 -3.77 -0.95 -1.07
N GLN A 57 -3.74 -1.47 0.15
CA GLN A 57 -2.73 -2.39 0.69
C GLN A 57 -2.71 -3.69 -0.11
N THR A 58 -3.86 -4.12 -0.62
CA THR A 58 -4.00 -5.31 -1.47
C THR A 58 -3.21 -5.15 -2.78
N CYS A 59 -3.36 -4.04 -3.49
CA CYS A 59 -2.58 -3.75 -4.70
C CYS A 59 -1.07 -3.64 -4.40
N SER A 60 -0.73 -3.03 -3.28
CA SER A 60 0.66 -2.92 -2.81
C SER A 60 1.29 -4.30 -2.55
N LYS A 61 0.58 -5.21 -1.88
CA LYS A 61 1.03 -6.59 -1.62
C LYS A 61 1.16 -7.42 -2.89
N LEU A 62 0.17 -7.33 -3.80
CA LEU A 62 0.15 -8.10 -5.05
C LEU A 62 1.36 -7.80 -5.94
N LYS A 63 1.79 -6.55 -5.99
CA LYS A 63 2.89 -6.11 -6.85
C LYS A 63 4.15 -5.77 -6.09
N ASN A 64 4.21 -5.96 -4.77
CA ASN A 64 5.34 -5.57 -3.92
C ASN A 64 5.78 -4.10 -4.11
N VAL A 65 4.82 -3.17 -4.11
CA VAL A 65 5.06 -1.74 -4.37
C VAL A 65 4.67 -0.84 -3.21
N CYS A 66 5.33 0.30 -3.09
CA CYS A 66 5.00 1.34 -2.13
C CYS A 66 3.64 1.99 -2.43
N GLN A 67 2.79 2.15 -1.41
CA GLN A 67 1.46 2.76 -1.55
C GLN A 67 1.47 4.26 -1.94
N VAL A 68 2.62 4.91 -1.89
CA VAL A 68 2.77 6.36 -2.15
C VAL A 68 3.44 6.64 -3.49
N CYS A 69 4.59 6.00 -3.76
CA CYS A 69 5.38 6.27 -4.96
C CYS A 69 5.22 5.23 -6.06
N LEU A 70 4.51 4.12 -5.82
CA LEU A 70 4.31 3.02 -6.77
C LEU A 70 5.61 2.35 -7.28
N LEU A 71 6.74 2.63 -6.63
CA LEU A 71 8.01 1.95 -6.86
C LEU A 71 8.04 0.64 -6.08
N ASP A 72 8.83 -0.30 -6.56
CA ASP A 72 9.12 -1.55 -5.86
C ASP A 72 9.75 -1.29 -4.48
N LEU A 73 9.35 -2.07 -3.48
CA LEU A 73 9.80 -1.91 -2.09
C LEU A 73 11.23 -2.41 -1.84
N GLU A 74 11.75 -3.30 -2.69
CA GLU A 74 13.04 -3.97 -2.52
C GLU A 74 14.15 -3.24 -3.28
N TYR A 75 13.90 -2.90 -4.54
CA TYR A 75 14.89 -2.29 -5.44
C TYR A 75 14.64 -0.80 -5.70
N GLY A 76 13.47 -0.26 -5.34
CA GLY A 76 13.12 1.13 -5.64
C GLY A 76 12.96 1.43 -7.13
N LEU A 77 12.79 0.40 -7.96
CA LEU A 77 12.65 0.53 -9.41
C LEU A 77 11.18 0.65 -9.83
N PRO A 78 10.89 1.30 -10.97
CA PRO A 78 9.57 1.22 -11.59
C PRO A 78 9.21 -0.24 -11.90
N VAL A 79 7.94 -0.59 -11.68
CA VAL A 79 7.41 -1.96 -11.87
C VAL A 79 7.78 -2.54 -13.22
N GLN A 80 7.68 -1.77 -14.30
CA GLN A 80 8.04 -2.22 -15.65
C GLN A 80 9.51 -2.64 -15.75
N VAL A 81 10.42 -1.85 -15.19
CA VAL A 81 11.87 -2.14 -15.22
C VAL A 81 12.17 -3.40 -14.42
N ARG A 82 11.59 -3.52 -13.22
CA ARG A 82 11.73 -4.72 -12.38
C ARG A 82 11.22 -5.96 -13.09
N ASP A 83 10.01 -5.90 -13.64
CA ASP A 83 9.37 -7.05 -14.28
C ASP A 83 10.16 -7.50 -15.52
N THR A 84 10.73 -6.56 -16.29
CA THR A 84 11.65 -6.89 -17.40
C THR A 84 12.98 -7.50 -16.93
N ALA A 85 13.56 -7.00 -15.84
CA ALA A 85 14.84 -7.49 -15.32
C ALA A 85 14.71 -8.88 -14.68
N LEU A 86 13.61 -9.15 -14.00
CA LEU A 86 13.34 -10.43 -13.31
C LEU A 86 12.54 -11.41 -14.17
N SER A 87 12.22 -11.06 -15.42
CA SER A 87 11.36 -11.86 -16.32
C SER A 87 10.02 -12.28 -15.68
N ILE A 88 9.46 -11.41 -14.83
CA ILE A 88 8.19 -11.67 -14.14
C ILE A 88 7.06 -11.28 -15.08
N ASN A 89 6.22 -12.23 -15.47
CA ASN A 89 5.03 -11.93 -16.24
C ASN A 89 3.91 -11.39 -15.34
N SER A 90 3.11 -10.47 -15.86
CA SER A 90 1.99 -9.82 -15.15
C SER A 90 1.04 -10.82 -14.47
N ASN A 91 0.92 -12.02 -15.04
CA ASN A 91 0.05 -13.11 -14.58
C ASN A 91 0.65 -13.93 -13.42
N ASP A 92 1.97 -13.99 -13.27
CA ASP A 92 2.62 -14.79 -12.20
C ASP A 92 2.47 -14.13 -10.81
N ALA A 93 2.27 -12.81 -10.78
CA ALA A 93 2.02 -12.08 -9.53
C ALA A 93 0.68 -12.45 -8.87
N ILE A 94 -0.28 -12.98 -9.65
CA ILE A 94 -1.60 -13.40 -9.14
C ILE A 94 -1.51 -14.81 -8.52
N LEU A 95 -0.61 -15.68 -9.03
CA LEU A 95 -0.48 -17.07 -8.60
C LEU A 95 0.28 -17.27 -7.27
N ARG A 96 0.94 -16.25 -6.73
CA ARG A 96 1.60 -16.32 -5.41
C ARG A 96 0.69 -15.98 -4.22
N VAL A 97 -0.59 -15.66 -4.46
CA VAL A 97 -1.57 -15.28 -3.41
C VAL A 97 -2.78 -16.24 -3.37
N MET A 98 -2.74 -17.35 -4.14
CA MET A 98 -3.60 -18.52 -3.93
C MET A 98 -2.83 -19.63 -3.24
#